data_AF-A0A7Y4R9G3-F1
#
_entry.id   AF-A0A7Y4R9G3-F1
#
_cell.length_a   1.000
_cell.length_b   1.000
_cell.length_c   1.000
_cell.angle_alpha   90.00
_cell.angle_beta   90.00
_cell.angle_gamma   90.00
#
_symmetry.space_group_name_H-M   'P 1'
#
loop_
_entity.id
_entity.type
_entity.pdbx_description
1 polymer ?
#
loop_
_entity_poly.entity_id
_entity_poly.type
_entity_poly.pdbx_seq_one_letter_code
_entity_poly.pdbx_strand_id
1 'polypeptide(L)'
;MSNAKTTQAAYQNTNSFGCAPGTCVPFDSIQEPGTYICNWSGHLVRIPEDGVTPGRSPLINMIGCEPLFVTKISENPFVTVTKARLMASNFDLPVNF
;
A
#
# COMPACT_ATOMS: atom_id res chain seq x y z
N MET A 1 23.96 36.44 -9.41
CA MET A 1 23.29 35.86 -8.23
C MET A 1 22.37 34.77 -8.75
N SER A 2 22.78 33.52 -8.56
CA SER A 2 22.26 32.34 -9.25
C SER A 2 21.02 31.82 -8.51
N ASN A 3 19.88 31.78 -9.18
CA ASN A 3 18.62 31.32 -8.59
C ASN A 3 18.65 29.81 -8.31
N ALA A 4 18.28 29.46 -7.07
CA ALA A 4 18.19 28.12 -6.54
C ALA A 4 17.15 27.29 -7.32
N LYS A 5 17.55 26.07 -7.71
CA LYS A 5 16.62 25.04 -8.18
C LYS A 5 16.08 24.31 -6.96
N THR A 6 14.87 24.63 -6.54
CA THR A 6 14.13 23.87 -5.53
C THR A 6 13.78 22.50 -6.12
N THR A 7 14.52 21.47 -5.72
CA THR A 7 14.22 20.07 -6.06
C THR A 7 13.01 19.62 -5.24
N GLN A 8 11.80 19.78 -5.79
CA GLN A 8 10.60 19.16 -5.22
C GLN A 8 10.65 17.67 -5.57
N ALA A 9 10.79 16.82 -4.56
CA ALA A 9 10.65 15.37 -4.70
C ALA A 9 9.25 15.08 -5.27
N ALA A 10 9.22 14.47 -6.46
CA ALA A 10 7.99 14.18 -7.19
C ALA A 10 7.13 13.19 -6.41
N TYR A 11 6.06 13.67 -5.78
CA TYR A 11 4.95 12.83 -5.34
C TYR A 11 4.24 12.36 -6.62
N GLN A 12 4.55 11.14 -7.08
CA GLN A 12 3.96 10.58 -8.29
C GLN A 12 2.47 10.30 -8.02
N ASN A 13 1.64 11.25 -8.44
CA ASN A 13 0.19 11.15 -8.45
C ASN A 13 -0.23 10.47 -9.75
N THR A 14 -0.24 9.15 -9.78
CA THR A 14 -0.78 8.37 -10.90
C THR A 14 -2.18 7.88 -10.52
N ASN A 15 -3.19 8.61 -11.01
CA ASN A 15 -4.59 8.18 -11.08
C ASN A 15 -4.71 6.97 -12.01
N SER A 16 -4.33 5.80 -11.52
CA SER A 16 -4.58 4.52 -12.17
C SER A 16 -5.53 3.76 -11.24
N PHE A 17 -6.76 3.55 -11.67
CA PHE A 17 -7.76 2.74 -10.97
C PHE A 17 -7.42 1.24 -10.93
N GLY A 18 -6.16 0.88 -11.21
CA GLY A 18 -5.56 -0.41 -10.93
C GLY A 18 -4.34 -0.21 -10.03
N CYS A 19 -4.28 -0.89 -8.90
CA CYS A 19 -3.24 -0.71 -7.90
C CYS A 19 -2.05 -1.58 -8.30
N ALA A 20 -1.06 -1.00 -8.98
CA ALA A 20 0.18 -1.70 -9.27
C ALA A 20 1.00 -1.87 -7.97
N PRO A 21 1.89 -2.88 -7.87
CA PRO A 21 2.88 -2.93 -6.80
C PRO A 21 3.69 -1.61 -6.75
N GLY A 22 3.85 -1.06 -5.55
CA GLY A 22 4.45 0.25 -5.29
C GLY A 22 3.45 1.41 -5.19
N THR A 23 2.17 1.20 -5.50
CA THR A 23 1.14 2.23 -5.35
C THR A 23 0.71 2.36 -3.88
N CYS A 24 0.74 3.60 -3.37
CA CYS A 24 0.24 3.97 -2.06
C CYS A 24 -1.21 4.45 -2.17
N VAL A 25 -2.12 3.84 -1.40
CA VAL A 25 -3.54 4.18 -1.38
C VAL A 25 -4.05 4.26 0.07
N PRO A 26 -5.09 5.05 0.34
CA PRO A 26 -5.81 4.96 1.61
C PRO A 26 -6.35 3.54 1.84
N PHE A 27 -6.29 3.04 3.07
CA PHE A 27 -6.76 1.71 3.43
C PHE A 27 -8.23 1.49 3.04
N ASP A 28 -9.06 2.51 3.22
CA ASP A 28 -10.51 2.45 2.93
C ASP A 28 -10.82 2.44 1.42
N SER A 29 -9.84 2.78 0.58
CA SER A 29 -9.99 2.85 -0.88
C SER A 29 -9.48 1.60 -1.60
N ILE A 30 -9.07 0.55 -0.87
CA ILE A 30 -8.58 -0.69 -1.48
C ILE A 30 -9.74 -1.42 -2.18
N GLN A 31 -9.58 -1.61 -3.49
CA GLN A 31 -10.56 -2.26 -4.36
C GLN A 31 -9.95 -3.42 -5.15
N GLU A 32 -8.75 -3.87 -4.76
CA GLU A 32 -8.08 -5.00 -5.40
C GLU A 32 -7.54 -5.98 -4.36
N PRO A 33 -7.56 -7.29 -4.67
CA PRO A 33 -6.87 -8.26 -3.85
C PRO A 33 -5.36 -8.11 -3.99
N GLY A 34 -4.66 -8.52 -2.94
CA GLY A 34 -3.22 -8.53 -2.92
C GLY A 34 -2.63 -8.46 -1.53
N THR A 35 -1.32 -8.21 -1.52
CA THR A 35 -0.55 -8.02 -0.30
C THR A 35 -0.14 -6.56 -0.20
N TYR A 36 -0.42 -5.98 0.96
CA TYR A 36 -0.22 -4.56 1.27
C TYR A 36 0.60 -4.43 2.55
N ILE A 37 1.28 -3.30 2.69
CA ILE A 37 2.01 -2.91 3.91
C ILE A 37 1.39 -1.64 4.46
N CYS A 38 1.13 -1.62 5.77
CA CYS A 38 0.75 -0.41 6.49
C CYS A 38 1.96 0.51 6.63
N ASN A 39 1.93 1.70 6.00
CA ASN A 39 3.07 2.60 6.00
C ASN A 39 3.39 3.15 7.41
N TRP A 40 2.40 3.18 8.30
CA TRP A 40 2.54 3.72 9.66
C TRP A 40 3.09 2.72 10.67
N SER A 41 2.76 1.43 10.51
CA SER A 41 3.04 0.39 11.50
C SER A 41 3.94 -0.71 10.96
N GLY A 42 4.19 -0.76 9.66
CA GLY A 42 4.94 -1.82 8.99
C GLY A 42 4.27 -3.19 9.06
N HIS A 43 2.96 -3.26 9.30
CA HIS A 43 2.23 -4.53 9.35
C HIS A 43 1.92 -5.05 7.94
N LEU A 44 1.93 -6.37 7.78
CA LEU A 44 1.49 -7.04 6.56
C LEU A 44 -0.02 -7.22 6.55
N VAL A 45 -0.67 -6.70 5.51
CA VAL A 45 -2.09 -6.89 5.26
C VAL A 45 -2.26 -7.74 4.01
N ARG A 46 -3.05 -8.80 4.13
CA ARG A 46 -3.37 -9.70 3.02
C ARG A 46 -4.86 -9.59 2.73
N ILE A 47 -5.18 -9.32 1.47
CA ILE A 47 -6.54 -9.11 1.02
C ILE A 47 -6.83 -10.17 -0.04
N PRO A 48 -7.58 -11.24 0.29
CA PRO A 48 -7.96 -12.25 -0.68
C PRO A 48 -9.00 -11.68 -1.68
N GLU A 49 -9.20 -12.37 -2.79
CA GLU A 49 -10.21 -12.03 -3.81
C GLU A 49 -11.63 -11.91 -3.25
N ASP A 50 -11.98 -12.78 -2.30
CA ASP A 50 -13.27 -12.74 -1.60
C ASP A 50 -13.47 -11.47 -0.75
N GLY A 51 -12.36 -10.83 -0.32
CA GLY A 51 -12.39 -9.64 0.53
C GLY A 51 -12.75 -8.35 -0.22
N VAL A 52 -12.77 -8.40 -1.55
CA VAL A 52 -12.86 -7.24 -2.46
C VAL A 52 -14.10 -7.30 -3.35
N THR A 53 -14.93 -8.33 -3.19
CA THR A 53 -16.12 -8.52 -4.03
C THR A 53 -17.08 -7.31 -3.92
N PRO A 54 -17.49 -6.69 -5.05
CA PRO A 54 -18.39 -5.55 -5.05
C PRO A 54 -19.71 -5.86 -4.31
N GLY A 55 -20.09 -4.99 -3.38
CA GLY A 55 -21.32 -5.15 -2.58
C GLY A 55 -21.13 -5.79 -1.20
N ARG A 56 -19.92 -6.24 -0.85
CA ARG A 56 -19.52 -6.48 0.54
C ARG A 56 -18.80 -5.23 1.04
N SER A 57 -19.24 -4.65 2.15
CA SER A 57 -18.39 -3.69 2.87
C SER A 57 -17.06 -4.38 3.21
N PRO A 58 -15.91 -3.67 3.15
CA PRO A 58 -14.64 -4.23 3.57
C PRO A 58 -14.83 -4.93 4.92
N LEU A 59 -14.52 -6.22 5.00
CA LEU A 59 -14.70 -7.01 6.22
C LEU A 59 -13.89 -6.45 7.40
N ILE A 60 -12.87 -5.65 7.08
CA ILE A 60 -11.94 -5.04 8.02
C ILE A 60 -12.07 -3.53 7.88
N ASN A 61 -12.56 -2.88 8.93
CA ASN A 61 -12.54 -1.43 9.06
C ASN A 61 -11.44 -1.06 10.07
N MET A 62 -10.41 -0.35 9.63
CA MET A 62 -9.35 0.14 10.51
C MET A 62 -9.50 1.65 10.67
N ILE A 63 -9.68 2.10 11.90
CA ILE A 63 -9.80 3.52 12.22
C ILE A 63 -8.57 3.94 13.02
N GLY A 64 -7.86 4.95 12.54
CA GLY A 64 -6.74 5.58 13.23
C GLY A 64 -7.01 7.07 13.47
N CYS A 65 -6.17 7.72 14.27
CA CYS A 65 -6.21 9.18 14.44
C CYS A 65 -5.76 9.94 13.18
N GLU A 66 -5.01 9.30 12.30
CA GLU A 66 -4.49 9.86 11.06
C GLU A 66 -4.93 9.04 9.85
N PRO A 67 -4.90 9.62 8.63
CA PRO A 67 -5.20 8.88 7.41
C PRO A 67 -4.30 7.65 7.26
N LEU A 68 -4.92 6.47 7.21
CA LEU A 68 -4.22 5.20 7.14
C LEU A 68 -3.85 4.87 5.68
N PHE A 69 -2.57 5.03 5.34
CA PHE A 69 -2.05 4.72 4.00
C PHE A 69 -1.36 3.36 3.94
N VAL A 70 -1.74 2.56 2.96
CA VAL A 70 -1.10 1.28 2.67
C VAL A 70 -0.45 1.30 1.29
N THR A 71 0.63 0.53 1.15
CA THR A 71 1.31 0.37 -0.14
C THR A 71 1.18 -1.08 -0.60
N LYS A 72 0.71 -1.30 -1.83
CA LYS A 72 0.63 -2.65 -2.40
C LYS A 72 2.03 -3.13 -2.74
N ILE A 73 2.40 -4.33 -2.30
CA ILE A 73 3.70 -4.94 -2.63
C ILE A 73 3.57 -6.11 -3.61
N SER A 74 2.38 -6.72 -3.71
CA SER A 74 2.12 -7.82 -4.64
C SER A 74 0.62 -7.94 -4.92
N GLU A 75 0.27 -8.40 -6.11
CA GLU A 75 -1.10 -8.83 -6.47
C GLU A 75 -1.46 -10.18 -5.84
N ASN A 76 -0.47 -11.00 -5.49
CA ASN A 76 -0.72 -12.28 -4.84
C ASN A 76 -0.86 -12.07 -3.32
N PRO A 77 -2.03 -12.36 -2.71
CA PRO A 77 -2.24 -12.21 -1.26
C PRO A 77 -1.49 -13.26 -0.42
N PHE A 78 -1.02 -14.35 -1.05
CA PHE A 78 -0.40 -15.49 -0.38
C PHE A 78 1.12 -15.50 -0.50
N VAL A 79 1.77 -14.34 -0.76
CA VAL A 79 3.23 -14.28 -0.73
C VAL A 79 3.76 -14.67 0.66
N THR A 80 4.79 -15.52 0.64
CA THR A 80 5.53 -15.93 1.83
C THR A 80 6.11 -14.71 2.55
N VAL A 81 6.22 -14.77 3.87
CA VAL A 81 6.75 -13.66 4.70
C VAL A 81 8.13 -13.20 4.21
N THR A 82 9.06 -14.12 3.94
CA THR A 82 10.40 -13.78 3.45
C THR A 82 10.36 -12.97 2.15
N LYS A 83 9.51 -13.37 1.20
CA LYS A 83 9.31 -12.63 -0.07
C LYS A 83 8.64 -11.28 0.15
N ALA A 84 7.66 -11.20 1.04
CA ALA A 84 7.00 -9.96 1.40
C ALA A 84 7.98 -8.95 2.03
N ARG A 85 8.87 -9.41 2.93
CA ARG A 85 9.93 -8.57 3.51
C ARG A 85 10.87 -8.03 2.45
N LEU A 86 11.33 -8.88 1.53
CA LEU A 86 12.19 -8.47 0.42
C LEU A 86 11.50 -7.43 -0.48
N MET A 87 10.23 -7.65 -0.84
CA MET A 87 9.46 -6.71 -1.65
C MET A 87 9.24 -5.38 -0.93
N ALA A 88 8.90 -5.41 0.35
CA ALA A 88 8.74 -4.21 1.16
C ALA A 88 10.05 -3.41 1.25
N SER A 89 11.19 -4.08 1.43
CA SER A 89 12.52 -3.44 1.40
C SER A 89 12.84 -2.79 0.06
N ASN A 90 12.43 -3.40 -1.07
CA ASN A 90 12.63 -2.80 -2.39
C ASN A 90 11.84 -1.50 -2.61
N PHE A 91 10.77 -1.29 -1.83
CA PHE A 91 9.95 -0.08 -1.86
C PHE A 91 10.23 0.87 -0.69
N ASP A 92 11.31 0.64 0.06
CA ASP A 92 11.69 1.42 1.26
C ASP A 92 10.56 1.50 2.31
N LEU A 93 9.75 0.44 2.43
CA LEU A 93 8.62 0.38 3.36
C LEU A 93 9.05 -0.20 4.73
N PRO A 94 8.42 0.22 5.84
CA PRO A 94 8.68 -0.36 7.15
C PRO A 94 8.20 -1.81 7.24
N VAL A 95 8.97 -2.66 7.93
CA VAL A 95 8.70 -4.10 8.05
C VAL A 95 8.75 -4.53 9.52
N ASN A 96 7.58 -4.83 10.09
CA ASN A 96 7.42 -5.19 11.52
C ASN A 96 6.68 -6.52 11.76
N PHE A 97 6.59 -7.41 10.76
CA PHE A 97 5.93 -8.72 10.82
C PHE A 97 6.88 -9.83 10.43
#